data_AF-A0A1R1Y1B0-F1
#
_entry.id   AF-A0A1R1Y1B0-F1
#
_cell.length_a   1.000
_cell.length_b   1.000
_cell.length_c   1.000
_cell.angle_alpha   90.00
_cell.angle_beta   90.00
_cell.angle_gamma   90.00
#
_symmetry.space_group_name_H-M   'P 1'
#
loop_
_entity.id
_entity.type
_entity.pdbx_description
1 polymer ?
#
loop_
_entity_poly.entity_id
_entity_poly.type
_entity_poly.pdbx_seq_one_letter_code
_entity_poly.pdbx_strand_id
1 'polypeptide(L)' 'MDEQLIQKINKLQDAFATVGQHNPVDLPQIAVIGSQSSGKSSVLENIVGKDFLPRGSGIVTRRPL' A
#
# COMPACT_ATOMS: atom_id res chain seq x y z
N MET A 1 -9.97 -2.09 -5.92
CA MET A 1 -9.40 -0.78 -5.54
C MET A 1 -10.48 0.26 -5.74
N ASP A 2 -10.73 1.16 -4.79
CA ASP A 2 -11.82 2.13 -4.88
C ASP A 2 -11.44 3.28 -5.83
N GLU A 3 -12.07 3.32 -7.00
CA GLU A 3 -11.86 4.38 -8.00
C GLU A 3 -12.31 5.75 -7.50
N GLN A 4 -13.30 5.81 -6.62
CA GLN A 4 -13.80 7.09 -6.10
C GLN A 4 -12.76 7.77 -5.21
N LEU A 5 -12.04 6.99 -4.39
CA LEU A 5 -10.96 7.50 -3.54
C LEU A 5 -9.83 8.09 -4.38
N ILE A 6 -9.41 7.39 -5.44
CA ILE A 6 -8.36 7.86 -6.36
C ILE A 6 -8.77 9.18 -7.00
N GLN A 7 -9.99 9.27 -7.54
CA GLN A 7 -10.48 10.49 -8.17
C GLN A 7 -10.55 11.67 -7.19
N LYS A 8 -10.95 11.43 -5.93
CA LYS A 8 -11.00 12.48 -4.91
C LYS A 8 -9.61 12.97 -4.53
N ILE A 9 -8.65 12.06 -4.32
CA ILE A 9 -7.27 12.44 -3.98
C ILE A 9 -6.62 13.21 -5.14
N ASN A 10 -6.80 12.77 -6.39
CA ASN A 10 -6.24 13.46 -7.55
C ASN A 10 -6.78 14.90 -7.67
N LYS A 11 -8.11 15.10 -7.53
CA LYS A 11 -8.71 16.45 -7.54
C LYS A 11 -8.15 17.34 -6.44
N LEU A 12 -7.89 16.76 -5.27
CA LEU A 12 -7.35 17.48 -4.12
C LEU A 12 -5.87 17.87 -4.38
N GLN A 13 -5.08 16.97 -4.96
CA GLN A 13 -3.71 17.26 -5.40
C GLN A 13 -3.64 18.38 -6.44
N ASP A 14 -4.53 18.36 -7.45
CA ASP A 14 -4.63 19.43 -8.46
C ASP A 14 -4.97 20.78 -7.81
N ALA A 15 -5.91 20.80 -6.87
CA ALA A 15 -6.27 22.00 -6.12
C ALA A 15 -5.07 22.55 -5.33
N PHE A 16 -4.29 21.71 -4.65
CA PHE A 16 -3.12 22.16 -3.90
C PHE A 16 -1.98 22.65 -4.81
N ALA A 17 -1.79 22.01 -5.96
CA ALA A 17 -0.82 22.44 -6.97
C ALA A 17 -1.13 23.86 -7.48
N THR A 18 -2.41 24.20 -7.71
CA THR A 18 -2.80 25.56 -8.15
C THR A 18 -2.55 26.65 -7.10
N VAL A 19 -2.56 26.28 -5.81
CA VAL A 19 -2.30 27.21 -4.69
C VAL A 19 -0.80 27.28 -4.35
N GLY A 20 0.05 26.54 -5.08
CA GLY A 20 1.50 26.49 -4.84
C GLY A 20 1.89 25.77 -3.55
N GLN A 21 0.97 24.99 -2.97
CA GLN A 21 1.25 24.15 -1.81
C GLN A 21 1.69 22.77 -2.27
N HIS A 22 2.77 22.27 -1.67
CA HIS A 22 3.21 20.89 -1.91
C HIS A 22 2.20 19.92 -1.30
N ASN A 23 1.93 18.82 -2.02
CA ASN A 23 0.90 17.83 -1.72
C ASN A 23 0.73 17.56 -0.21
N PRO A 24 -0.37 18.02 0.42
CA PRO A 24 -0.55 17.92 1.87
C PRO A 24 -1.10 16.56 2.32
N VAL A 25 -1.37 15.64 1.38
CA VAL A 25 -1.91 14.31 1.71
C VAL A 25 -0.78 13.39 2.11
N ASP A 26 -0.55 13.27 3.42
CA ASP A 26 0.31 12.24 4.00
C ASP A 26 -0.52 10.97 4.22
N LEU A 27 -0.31 9.96 3.35
CA LEU A 27 -1.02 8.69 3.46
C LEU A 27 -0.33 7.79 4.48
N PRO A 28 -1.09 7.13 5.37
CA PRO A 28 -0.52 6.24 6.36
C PRO A 28 0.15 5.04 5.70
N GLN A 29 1.26 4.60 6.28
CA GLN A 29 1.94 3.38 5.87
C GLN A 29 1.27 2.16 6.48
N ILE A 30 1.17 1.08 5.69
CA ILE A 30 0.65 -0.21 6.16
C ILE A 30 1.83 -1.17 6.32
N ALA A 31 2.08 -1.60 7.55
CA ALA A 31 3.09 -2.60 7.87
C ALA A 31 2.44 -3.86 8.45
N VAL A 32 2.94 -5.04 8.06
CA VAL A 32 2.43 -6.33 8.53
C VAL A 32 3.47 -6.99 9.43
N ILE A 33 3.09 -7.27 10.68
CA ILE A 33 3.94 -7.91 11.69
C ILE A 33 3.34 -9.26 12.13
N GLY A 34 4.19 -10.25 12.38
CA GLY A 34 3.73 -11.58 12.80
C GLY A 34 4.79 -12.68 12.67
N SER A 35 4.55 -13.79 13.35
CA SER A 35 5.43 -14.97 13.38
C SER A 35 5.68 -15.57 11.98
N GLN A 36 6.73 -16.37 11.84
CA GLN A 36 7.00 -17.06 10.57
C GLN A 36 5.79 -17.92 10.16
N SER A 37 5.51 -17.98 8.85
CA SER A 37 4.36 -18.69 8.29
C SER A 37 2.97 -18.17 8.68
N SER A 38 2.84 -17.03 9.36
CA SER A 38 1.54 -16.44 9.77
C SER A 38 0.73 -15.79 8.65
N GLY A 39 1.10 -15.98 7.38
CA GLY A 39 0.36 -15.42 6.23
C GLY A 39 0.60 -13.93 5.92
N LYS A 40 1.70 -13.32 6.40
CA LYS A 40 1.99 -11.89 6.19
C LYS A 40 1.94 -11.44 4.72
N SER A 41 2.59 -12.19 3.83
CA SER A 41 2.60 -11.88 2.40
C SER A 41 1.21 -11.98 1.80
N SER A 42 0.43 -13.00 2.18
CA SER A 42 -0.93 -13.19 1.70
C SER A 42 -1.88 -12.07 2.14
N VAL A 43 -1.74 -11.56 3.37
CA VAL A 43 -2.50 -10.40 3.85
C VAL A 43 -2.18 -9.16 3.03
N LEU A 44 -0.90 -8.88 2.80
CA LEU A 44 -0.48 -7.69 2.06
C LEU A 44 -0.94 -7.74 0.58
N GLU A 45 -0.88 -8.91 -0.04
CA GLU A 45 -1.35 -9.10 -1.42
C GLU A 45 -2.86 -8.97 -1.56
N ASN A 46 -3.63 -9.49 -0.60
CA ASN A 46 -5.08 -9.35 -0.59
C ASN A 46 -5.51 -7.88 -0.47
N ILE A 47 -4.75 -7.06 0.26
CA ILE A 47 -4.99 -5.61 0.36
C ILE A 47 -4.75 -4.93 -1.00
N VAL A 48 -3.68 -5.31 -1.69
CA VAL A 48 -3.33 -4.74 -3.01
C VAL A 48 -4.23 -5.29 -4.14
N GLY A 49 -4.80 -6.50 -3.96
CA GLY A 49 -5.63 -7.17 -4.95
C GLY A 49 -4.82 -7.74 -6.13
N LYS A 50 -3.52 -7.95 -5.95
CA LYS A 50 -2.61 -8.52 -6.95
C LYS A 50 -1.63 -9.47 -6.29
N ASP A 51 -1.26 -10.53 -6.98
CA ASP A 51 -0.17 -11.41 -6.58
C ASP A 51 1.16 -10.76 -7.01
N PHE A 52 1.98 -10.36 -6.04
CA PHE A 52 3.25 -9.65 -6.31
C PHE A 52 4.36 -9.98 -5.30
N LEU A 53 4.04 -10.67 -4.21
CA LEU A 53 5.01 -11.13 -3.23
C LEU A 53 5.29 -12.62 -3.44
N PRO A 54 6.52 -13.08 -3.24
CA PRO A 54 6.80 -14.50 -3.25
C PRO A 54 5.97 -15.21 -2.17
N ARG A 55 5.46 -16.41 -2.51
CA ARG A 55 4.82 -17.36 -1.58
C ARG A 55 5.52 -18.72 -1.69
N GLY A 56 5.54 -19.50 -0.61
CA GLY A 56 6.14 -20.83 -0.61
C GLY A 56 6.32 -21.38 0.81
N SER A 57 6.80 -22.61 0.92
CA SER A 57 7.21 -23.20 2.19
C SER A 57 8.60 -22.70 2.62
N GLY A 58 8.86 -22.60 3.93
CA GLY A 58 10.13 -22.10 4.48
C GLY A 58 10.16 -20.59 4.74
N ILE A 59 11.34 -19.96 4.62
CA ILE A 59 11.52 -18.51 4.83
C ILE A 59 11.31 -17.77 3.52
N VAL A 60 10.21 -17.04 3.45
CA VAL A 60 9.75 -16.39 2.21
C VAL A 60 10.21 -14.93 2.12
N THR A 61 9.90 -14.12 3.14
CA THR A 61 10.32 -12.71 3.21
C THR A 61 11.69 -12.63 3.89
N ARG A 62 12.75 -12.40 3.11
CA ARG A 62 14.14 -12.32 3.59
C ARG A 62 14.70 -10.90 3.65
N ARG A 63 13.96 -9.91 3.15
CA ARG A 63 14.32 -8.48 3.13
C ARG A 63 13.06 -7.63 3.27
N PRO A 64 13.14 -6.44 3.89
CA PRO A 64 12.11 -5.43 3.77
C PRO A 64 11.90 -5.06 2.30
N LEU A 65 10.64 -4.93 1.90
CA LEU A 65 10.20 -4.39 0.61
C LEU A 65 9.44 -3.10 0.88
#